data_AF-A0A0A2VHD2-F1
#
_entry.id   AF-A0A0A2VHD2-F1
#
_cell.length_a   1.000
_cell.length_b   1.000
_cell.length_c   1.000
_cell.angle_alpha   90.00
_cell.angle_beta   90.00
_cell.angle_gamma   90.00
#
_symmetry.space_group_name_H-M   'P 1'
#
loop_
_entity.id
_entity.type
_entity.pdbx_description
1 polymer ?
#
loop_
_entity_poly.entity_id
_entity_poly.type
_entity_poly.pdbx_seq_one_letter_code
_entity_poly.pdbx_strand_id
1 'polypeptide(L)' 'MGDDGERLLAPGATWDLIVSHELYKRGLVNISMVSERLRDKARCDGQGPVFPESAIMEAIMQSVASGSDDLL' A
#
# COMPACT_ATOMS: atom_id res chain seq x y z
N MET A 1 -10.47 24.65 -1.34
CA MET A 1 -11.55 23.75 -1.82
C MET A 1 -10.84 22.61 -2.53
N GLY A 2 -10.90 21.43 -1.94
CA GLY A 2 -10.14 20.26 -2.37
C GLY A 2 -9.64 19.52 -1.14
N ASP A 3 -10.56 18.90 -0.40
CA ASP A 3 -10.27 17.51 -0.03
C ASP A 3 -10.02 16.84 -1.38
N ASP A 4 -8.76 16.67 -1.78
CA ASP A 4 -8.43 15.70 -2.83
C ASP A 4 -9.16 14.45 -2.41
N GLY A 5 -10.25 14.09 -3.10
CA GLY A 5 -11.17 13.02 -2.73
C GLY A 5 -10.54 11.63 -2.83
N GLU A 6 -9.29 11.51 -2.38
CA GLU A 6 -8.54 10.29 -2.29
C GLU A 6 -9.24 9.37 -1.31
N ARG A 7 -9.40 8.13 -1.74
CA ARG A 7 -10.07 7.13 -0.93
C ARG A 7 -9.15 6.76 0.23
N LEU A 8 -9.59 7.05 1.44
CA LEU A 8 -8.92 6.61 2.65
C LEU A 8 -9.44 5.21 3.02
N LEU A 9 -8.52 4.27 3.14
CA LEU A 9 -8.81 2.87 3.46
C LEU A 9 -8.41 2.56 4.89
N ALA A 10 -9.35 1.97 5.64
CA ALA A 10 -9.08 1.38 6.93
C ALA A 10 -8.15 0.16 6.79
N PRO A 11 -7.49 -0.31 7.86
CA PRO A 11 -6.48 -1.36 7.79
C PRO A 11 -6.96 -2.65 7.10
N GLY A 12 -8.23 -3.03 7.33
CA GLY A 12 -8.83 -4.20 6.69
C GLY A 12 -9.01 -4.02 5.18
N ALA A 13 -9.48 -2.85 4.74
CA ALA A 13 -9.64 -2.54 3.33
C ALA A 13 -8.29 -2.37 2.62
N THR A 14 -7.29 -1.82 3.31
CA THR A 14 -5.91 -1.76 2.83
C THR A 14 -5.35 -3.16 2.57
N TRP A 15 -5.55 -4.10 3.51
CA TRP A 15 -5.12 -5.48 3.34
C TRP A 15 -5.83 -6.17 2.17
N ASP A 16 -7.16 -5.98 2.05
CA ASP A 16 -7.94 -6.52 0.93
C ASP A 16 -7.42 -6.04 -0.43
N LEU A 17 -7.11 -4.75 -0.55
CA LEU A 17 -6.53 -4.16 -1.76
C LEU A 17 -5.17 -4.80 -2.10
N ILE A 18 -4.30 -5.00 -1.10
CA ILE A 18 -2.98 -5.62 -1.28
C ILE A 18 -3.13 -7.05 -1.80
N VAL A 19 -3.97 -7.88 -1.17
CA VAL A 19 -4.10 -9.30 -1.56
C VAL A 19 -4.87 -9.50 -2.86
N SER A 20 -5.74 -8.54 -3.21
CA SER A 20 -6.46 -8.53 -4.49
C SER A 20 -5.54 -8.16 -5.67
N HIS A 21 -4.46 -7.41 -5.42
CA HIS A 21 -3.53 -6.94 -6.45
C HIS A 21 -2.79 -8.09 -7.18
N GLU A 22 -2.67 -7.99 -8.50
CA GLU A 22 -2.06 -9.04 -9.33
C GLU A 22 -0.59 -9.32 -8.95
N LEU A 23 0.16 -8.28 -8.61
CA LEU A 23 1.55 -8.42 -8.16
C LEU A 23 1.67 -9.26 -6.88
N TYR A 24 0.71 -9.15 -5.95
CA TYR A 24 0.69 -9.99 -4.75
C TYR A 24 0.37 -11.43 -5.11
N LYS A 25 -0.61 -11.65 -5.98
CA LYS A 25 -0.95 -12.98 -6.50
C LYS A 25 0.20 -13.66 -7.25
N ARG A 26 1.09 -12.86 -7.87
CA ARG A 26 2.33 -13.30 -8.50
C ARG A 26 3.48 -13.55 -7.51
N GLY A 27 3.30 -13.24 -6.22
CA GLY A 27 4.34 -13.39 -5.19
C GLY A 27 5.45 -12.34 -5.25
N LEU A 28 5.24 -11.23 -5.96
CA LEU A 28 6.26 -10.20 -6.16
C LEU A 28 6.24 -9.11 -5.07
N VAL A 29 5.12 -8.98 -4.35
CA VAL A 29 4.92 -7.91 -3.38
C VAL A 29 5.59 -8.26 -2.06
N ASN A 30 6.51 -7.40 -1.60
CA ASN A 30 7.14 -7.54 -0.30
C ASN A 30 6.30 -6.86 0.79
N ILE A 31 5.56 -7.66 1.57
CA ILE A 31 4.65 -7.16 2.62
C ILE A 31 5.38 -6.35 3.69
N SER A 32 6.61 -6.76 4.06
CA SER A 32 7.40 -6.00 5.04
C SER A 32 7.69 -4.59 4.52
N MET A 33 8.08 -4.46 3.24
CA MET A 33 8.37 -3.18 2.60
C MET A 33 7.12 -2.31 2.44
N VAL A 34 5.97 -2.93 2.10
CA VAL A 34 4.67 -2.23 2.05
C VAL A 34 4.29 -1.72 3.44
N SER A 35 4.41 -2.55 4.48
CA SER A 35 4.06 -2.17 5.85
C SER A 35 4.90 -1.02 6.39
N GLU A 36 6.19 -1.01 6.05
CA GLU A 36 7.11 0.08 6.43
C GLU A 36 6.74 1.39 5.75
N ARG A 37 6.45 1.35 4.45
CA ARG A 37 6.02 2.54 3.71
C ARG A 37 4.69 3.10 4.19
N LEU A 38 3.74 2.22 4.53
CA LEU A 38 2.42 2.63 5.01
C LEU A 38 2.48 3.25 6.42
N ARG A 39 3.43 2.84 7.26
CA ARG A 39 3.61 3.38 8.62
C ARG A 39 3.76 4.90 8.62
N ASP A 40 4.56 5.45 7.71
CA ASP A 40 4.78 6.90 7.57
C ASP A 40 3.62 7.63 6.85
N LYS A 41 2.70 6.89 6.24
CA LYS A 41 1.55 7.42 5.49
C LYS A 41 0.23 7.29 6.24
N ALA A 42 0.24 6.70 7.42
CA ALA A 42 -0.95 6.56 8.26
C ALA A 42 -1.50 7.93 8.67
N ARG A 43 -2.79 8.15 8.43
CA ARG A 43 -3.54 9.32 8.91
C ARG A 43 -4.51 8.88 10.00
N CYS A 44 -4.77 9.72 10.98
CA CYS A 44 -5.73 9.41 12.04
C CYS A 44 -7.07 10.07 11.73
N ASP A 45 -8.11 9.27 11.49
CA ASP A 45 -9.48 9.74 11.21
C ASP A 45 -10.40 9.67 12.45
N GLY A 46 -9.81 9.54 13.65
CA GLY A 46 -10.56 9.39 14.91
C GLY A 46 -11.16 8.00 15.15
N GLN A 47 -11.28 7.16 14.11
CA GLN A 47 -11.70 5.75 14.21
C GLN A 47 -10.52 4.76 14.10
N GLY A 48 -9.31 5.27 13.90
CA GLY A 48 -8.09 4.49 13.73
C GLY A 48 -7.20 5.02 12.61
N PRO A 49 -6.09 4.31 12.31
CA PRO A 49 -5.22 4.65 11.19
C PRO A 49 -5.93 4.34 9.88
N VAL A 50 -6.02 5.33 9.00
CA VAL A 50 -6.47 5.19 7.62
C VAL A 50 -5.32 5.53 6.69
N PHE A 51 -5.33 4.90 5.52
CA PHE A 51 -4.25 4.99 4.56
C PHE A 51 -4.81 5.47 3.22
N PRO A 52 -4.18 6.44 2.57
CA PRO A 52 -4.59 6.84 1.24
C PRO A 52 -4.37 5.73 0.21
N GLU A 53 -5.38 5.45 -0.62
CA GLU A 53 -5.35 4.43 -1.66
C GLU A 53 -4.14 4.62 -2.60
N SER A 54 -3.83 5.87 -2.94
CA SER A 54 -2.65 6.26 -3.72
C SER A 54 -1.35 5.72 -3.09
N ALA A 55 -1.14 5.97 -1.80
CA ALA A 55 0.05 5.52 -1.09
C ALA A 55 0.12 3.99 -0.97
N ILE A 56 -1.03 3.30 -0.88
CA ILE A 56 -1.06 1.83 -0.88
C ILE A 56 -0.61 1.29 -2.23
N MET A 57 -1.14 1.81 -3.34
CA MET A 57 -0.69 1.42 -4.68
C MET A 57 0.79 1.72 -4.91
N GLU A 58 1.25 2.91 -4.51
CA GLU A 58 2.68 3.27 -4.62
C GLU A 58 3.56 2.33 -3.80
N ALA A 59 3.16 2.00 -2.56
CA ALA A 59 3.90 1.06 -1.73
C ALA A 59 4.00 -0.33 -2.37
N ILE A 60 2.90 -0.82 -2.96
CA ILE A 60 2.88 -2.10 -3.67
C ILE A 60 3.85 -2.06 -4.87
N MET A 61 3.75 -1.05 -5.75
CA MET A 61 4.60 -0.93 -6.93
C MET A 61 6.09 -0.81 -6.57
N GLN A 62 6.41 0.03 -5.57
CA GLN A 62 7.77 0.22 -5.09
C GLN A 62 8.33 -1.05 -4.42
N SER A 63 7.48 -1.85 -3.78
CA SER A 63 7.91 -3.12 -3.18
C SER A 63 8.36 -4.14 -4.23
N VAL A 64 7.75 -4.11 -5.41
CA VAL A 64 8.11 -5.00 -6.53
C VAL A 64 9.37 -4.51 -7.24
N ALA A 65 9.52 -3.21 -7.44
CA ALA A 65 10.70 -2.63 -8.10
C ALA A 65 12.01 -2.99 -7.38
N SER A 66 11.97 -3.23 -6.06
CA SER A 66 13.13 -3.67 -5.27
C SER A 66 13.42 -5.17 -5.37
N GLY A 67 12.48 -5.98 -5.90
CA GLY A 67 12.63 -7.42 -6.09
C GLY A 67 13.07 -7.84 -7.49
N SER A 68 13.14 -6.89 -8.43
CA SER A 68 13.61 -7.09 -9.80
C SER A 68 15.08 -6.71 -9.97
N ASP A 69 15.93 -7.02 -9.00
CA ASP A 69 17.36 -7.16 -9.29
C ASP A 69 17.55 -8.58 -9.86
N ASP A 70 17.20 -8.71 -11.13
CA ASP A 70 17.59 -9.86 -11.93
C ASP A 70 19.10 -9.73 -12.13
N LEU A 71 19.85 -10.23 -11.14
CA LEU A 71 21.28 -10.47 -11.25
C LEU A 71 21.46 -11.72 -12.13
N LEU A 72 21.31 -11.54 -13.45
CA LEU A 72 21.71 -12.49 -14.50
C LEU A 72 22.77 -11.88 -15.41
#